data_AF-A0A3M1E817-F1
#
_entry.id   AF-A0A3M1E817-F1
#
_cell.length_a   1.000
_cell.length_b   1.000
_cell.length_c   1.000
_cell.angle_alpha   90.00
_cell.angle_beta   90.00
_cell.angle_gamma   90.00
#
_symmetry.space_group_name_H-M   'P 1'
#
loop_
_entity.id
_entity.type
_entity.pdbx_description
1 polymer ?
#
loop_
_entity_poly.entity_id
_entity_poly.type
_entity_poly.pdbx_seq_one_letter_code
_entity_poly.pdbx_strand_id
1 'polypeptide(L)' 'MTDTPIANVPIPDHIEEDDHWWFASRTLVIHTLMRQCLPQTTGLRLLDIGCGAGNMIHHLSRYGKVKG' A
#
# COMPACT_ATOMS: atom_id res chain seq x y z
N MET A 1 14.05 -12.49 -23.82
CA MET A 1 13.20 -11.38 -23.33
C MET A 1 13.86 -10.87 -22.06
N THR A 2 14.58 -9.76 -22.15
CA THR A 2 15.29 -9.17 -21.01
C THR A 2 14.28 -8.47 -20.12
N ASP A 3 14.12 -8.95 -18.88
CA ASP A 3 13.50 -8.20 -17.78
C ASP A 3 14.32 -6.93 -17.58
N THR A 4 13.85 -5.83 -18.16
CA THR A 4 14.34 -4.51 -17.80
C THR A 4 14.02 -4.32 -16.31
N PRO A 5 15.00 -4.06 -15.43
CA PRO A 5 14.69 -3.76 -14.04
C PRO A 5 13.87 -2.47 -14.04
N ILE A 6 12.59 -2.60 -13.72
CA ILE A 6 11.73 -1.47 -13.37
C ILE A 6 12.49 -0.71 -12.28
N ALA A 7 12.91 0.51 -12.59
CA ALA A 7 13.58 1.37 -11.63
C ALA A 7 12.74 1.38 -10.35
N ASN A 8 13.37 1.18 -9.18
CA ASN A 8 12.70 1.32 -7.90
C ASN A 8 12.23 2.77 -7.76
N VAL A 9 11.00 3.05 -8.19
CA VAL A 9 10.36 4.33 -7.90
C VAL A 9 10.18 4.37 -6.38
N PRO A 10 10.75 5.37 -5.68
CA PRO A 10 10.58 5.50 -4.25
C PRO A 10 9.09 5.70 -3.96
N ILE A 11 8.58 4.90 -3.02
CA ILE A 11 7.20 4.98 -2.57
C ILE A 11 7.12 6.19 -1.63
N PRO A 12 6.27 7.20 -1.91
CA PRO A 12 6.14 8.36 -1.05
C PRO A 12 5.53 7.96 0.30
N ASP A 13 5.95 8.60 1.39
CA ASP A 13 5.38 8.33 2.72
C ASP A 13 4.01 9.00 2.95
N HIS A 14 3.67 10.00 2.14
CA HIS A 14 2.42 10.78 2.19
C HIS A 14 2.08 11.30 0.78
N ILE A 15 0.79 11.36 0.44
CA ILE A 15 0.27 11.93 -0.82
C ILE A 15 -0.83 12.96 -0.55
N GLU A 16 -1.17 13.80 -1.53
CA GLU A 16 -2.19 14.85 -1.37
C GLU A 16 -3.55 14.29 -0.92
N GLU A 17 -3.92 13.11 -1.40
CA GLU A 17 -5.16 12.46 -1.02
C GLU A 17 -5.24 12.12 0.47
N ASP A 18 -4.11 11.94 1.17
CA ASP A 18 -4.09 11.65 2.60
C ASP A 18 -4.67 12.79 3.45
N ASP A 19 -4.69 14.01 2.90
CA ASP A 19 -5.27 15.19 3.56
C ASP A 19 -6.77 15.34 3.28
N HIS A 20 -7.35 14.52 2.39
CA HIS A 20 -8.78 14.49 2.14
C HIS A 20 -9.50 13.58 3.14
N TRP A 21 -10.48 14.15 3.85
CA TRP A 21 -11.19 13.48 4.95
C TRP A 21 -11.70 12.08 4.61
N TRP A 22 -12.20 11.89 3.38
CA TRP A 22 -12.73 10.60 2.92
C TRP A 22 -11.63 9.57 2.78
N PHE A 23 -10.50 9.95 2.19
CA PHE A 23 -9.38 9.06 1.97
C PHE A 23 -8.73 8.69 3.31
N ALA A 24 -8.46 9.67 4.16
CA ALA A 24 -7.89 9.46 5.49
C ALA A 24 -8.76 8.50 6.33
N SER A 25 -10.07 8.74 6.36
CA SER A 25 -11.01 7.91 7.15
C SER A 25 -11.09 6.48 6.61
N ARG A 26 -11.14 6.32 5.28
CA ARG A 26 -11.13 4.99 4.64
C ARG A 26 -9.84 4.24 4.95
N THR A 27 -8.69 4.90 4.83
CA THR A 27 -7.37 4.32 5.12
C THR A 27 -7.27 3.88 6.57
N LEU A 28 -7.79 4.66 7.52
CA LEU A 28 -7.82 4.29 8.95
C LEU A 28 -8.60 2.98 9.20
N VAL A 29 -9.77 2.83 8.56
CA VAL A 29 -10.58 1.61 8.69
C VAL A 29 -9.84 0.40 8.11
N ILE A 30 -9.27 0.54 6.91
CA ILE A 30 -8.49 -0.54 6.27
C ILE A 30 -7.32 -0.95 7.16
N HIS A 31 -6.54 0.01 7.66
CA HIS A 31 -5.40 -0.25 8.54
C HIS A 31 -5.81 -0.98 9.83
N THR A 32 -6.96 -0.61 10.41
CA THR A 32 -7.51 -1.26 11.60
C THR A 32 -7.85 -2.73 11.32
N LEU A 33 -8.54 -3.00 10.19
CA LEU A 33 -8.87 -4.36 9.77
C LEU A 33 -7.62 -5.17 9.46
N MET A 34 -6.66 -4.61 8.74
CA MET A 34 -5.40 -5.29 8.43
C MET A 34 -4.65 -5.69 9.69
N ARG A 35 -4.58 -4.83 10.71
CA ARG A 35 -3.96 -5.17 12.00
C ARG A 35 -4.64 -6.34 12.71
N GLN A 36 -5.94 -6.53 12.52
CA GLN A 36 -6.71 -7.61 13.12
C GLN A 36 -6.62 -8.92 12.32
N CYS A 37 -6.58 -8.83 11.00
CA CYS A 37 -6.65 -9.99 10.12
C CYS A 37 -5.28 -10.54 9.69
N LEU A 38 -4.24 -9.70 9.65
CA LEU A 38 -2.92 -10.13 9.21
C LEU A 38 -2.14 -10.80 10.35
N PRO A 39 -1.32 -11.82 10.02
CA PRO A 39 -0.37 -12.37 10.96
C PRO A 39 0.60 -11.26 11.41
N GLN A 40 1.06 -11.33 12.66
CA GLN A 40 2.06 -10.41 13.21
C GLN A 40 3.47 -10.77 12.72
N THR A 41 3.61 -10.98 11.40
CA THR A 41 4.87 -11.30 10.72
C THR A 41 5.23 -10.18 9.76
N THR A 42 6.52 -10.02 9.52
CA THR A 42 7.04 -8.99 8.60
C THR A 42 7.27 -9.56 7.21
N GLY A 43 7.34 -8.69 6.21
CA GLY A 43 7.74 -9.07 4.85
C GLY A 43 6.65 -9.84 4.08
N LEU A 44 5.37 -9.53 4.33
CA LEU A 44 4.28 -10.11 3.57
C LEU A 44 4.38 -9.74 2.08
N ARG A 45 3.76 -10.55 1.21
CA ARG A 45 3.53 -10.18 -0.18
C ARG A 45 2.06 -9.83 -0.36
N LEU A 46 1.78 -8.58 -0.67
CA LEU A 46 0.43 -8.05 -0.80
C LEU A 46 0.11 -7.82 -2.28
N LEU A 47 -1.13 -8.12 -2.67
CA LEU A 47 -1.70 -7.80 -3.98
C LEU A 47 -2.86 -6.82 -3.77
N ASP A 48 -2.75 -5.61 -4.32
CA ASP A 48 -3.78 -4.57 -4.27
C ASP A 48 -4.63 -4.62 -5.55
N ILE A 49 -5.72 -5.40 -5.50
CA ILE A 49 -6.58 -5.60 -6.66
C ILE A 49 -7.42 -4.35 -6.91
N GLY A 50 -7.28 -3.77 -8.09
CA GLY A 50 -7.95 -2.52 -8.44
C GLY A 50 -7.23 -1.29 -7.88
N CYS A 51 -5.90 -1.35 -7.78
CA CYS A 51 -5.06 -0.30 -7.19
C CYS A 51 -5.19 1.08 -7.86
N GLY A 52 -5.71 1.16 -9.09
CA GLY A 52 -5.87 2.41 -9.83
C GLY A 52 -4.52 3.11 -10.01
N ALA A 53 -4.40 4.35 -9.51
CA ALA A 53 -3.14 5.10 -9.52
C ALA A 53 -2.10 4.61 -8.48
N GLY A 54 -2.45 3.62 -7.65
CA GLY A 54 -1.55 3.05 -6.64
C GLY A 54 -1.53 3.82 -5.32
N ASN A 55 -2.52 4.67 -5.05
CA ASN A 55 -2.58 5.53 -3.86
C ASN A 55 -2.62 4.76 -2.52
N MET A 56 -2.87 3.45 -2.52
CA MET A 56 -2.81 2.64 -1.29
C MET A 56 -1.45 1.97 -1.08
N ILE A 57 -0.56 1.99 -2.08
CA ILE A 57 0.70 1.25 -2.04
C ILE A 57 1.58 1.71 -0.87
N HIS A 58 1.67 3.01 -0.58
CA HIS A 58 2.47 3.49 0.55
C HIS A 58 1.90 3.08 1.90
N HIS A 59 0.57 3.18 2.06
CA HIS A 59 -0.11 2.70 3.27
C HIS A 59 0.06 1.19 3.49
N LEU A 60 0.05 0.40 2.42
CA LEU A 60 0.17 -1.06 2.47
C LEU A 60 1.63 -1.53 2.61
N SER A 61 2.60 -0.73 2.16
CA SER A 61 4.02 -1.10 2.12
C SER A 61 4.63 -1.34 3.51
N ARG A 62 4.01 -0.79 4.56
CA ARG A 62 4.39 -1.07 5.95
C ARG A 62 4.22 -2.55 6.35
N TYR A 63 3.36 -3.30 5.65
CA TYR A 63 3.12 -4.72 5.93
C TYR A 63 4.04 -5.64 5.11
N GLY A 64 4.65 -5.14 4.04
CA GLY A 64 5.55 -5.89 3.18
C GLY A 64 5.55 -5.39 1.74
N LYS A 65 5.95 -6.26 0.80
CA LYS A 65 6.07 -5.92 -0.61
C LYS A 65 4.69 -5.94 -1.27
N VAL A 66 4.27 -4.79 -1.79
CA VAL A 66 2.98 -4.62 -2.49
C VAL A 66 3.18 -4.77 -3.99
N LYS A 67 2.22 -5.40 -4.66
CA LYS A 67 2.01 -5.34 -6.11
C LYS A 67 0.60 -4.82 -6.37
N GLY A 68 0.47 -3.84 -7.26
CA GLY A 68 -0.80 -3.35 -7.77
C GLY A 68 -1.24 -4.10 -9.03
#